data_AF-A0A1G5IUF0-F1
#
_entry.id   AF-A0A1G5IUF0-F1
#
_cell.length_a   1.000
_cell.length_b   1.000
_cell.length_c   1.000
_cell.angle_alpha   90.00
_cell.angle_beta   90.00
_cell.angle_gamma   90.00
#
_symmetry.space_group_name_H-M   'P 1'
#
loop_
_entity.id
_entity.type
_entity.pdbx_description
1 polymer ?
#
loop_
_entity_poly.entity_id
_entity_poly.type
_entity_poly.pdbx_seq_one_letter_code
_entity_poly.pdbx_strand_id
1 'polypeptide(L)' 'MKYSKEEQIAIGARLYNHEITHREAIIEYEISSSSIDNYIRAYKRSKGIPINSPPSVKQSSPKPPKRSSDMDIE' A
#
# COMPACT_ATOMS: atom_id res chain seq x y z
N MET A 1 14.89 -4.35 -1.15
CA MET A 1 14.50 -3.54 0.03
C MET A 1 15.28 -4.07 1.22
N LYS A 2 15.80 -3.20 2.09
CA LYS A 2 16.67 -3.59 3.21
C LYS A 2 15.90 -4.32 4.34
N TYR A 3 14.59 -4.08 4.42
CA TYR A 3 13.67 -4.68 5.41
C TYR A 3 12.59 -5.54 4.74
N SER A 4 12.22 -6.64 5.40
CA SER A 4 11.14 -7.55 4.99
C SER A 4 9.77 -6.91 5.17
N LYS A 5 8.72 -7.48 4.54
CA LYS A 5 7.35 -6.95 4.67
C LYS A 5 6.89 -6.82 6.12
N GLU A 6 7.16 -7.80 6.95
CA GLU A 6 6.77 -7.81 8.37
C GLU A 6 7.50 -6.71 9.15
N GLU A 7 8.80 -6.51 8.89
CA GLU A 7 9.59 -5.45 9.50
C GLU A 7 9.10 -4.06 9.07
N GLN A 8 8.74 -3.88 7.80
CA GLN A 8 8.14 -2.62 7.31
C GLN A 8 6.82 -2.30 8.01
N ILE A 9 6.01 -3.33 8.27
CA ILE A 9 4.76 -3.19 9.03
C ILE A 9 5.04 -2.81 10.49
N ALA A 10 6.03 -3.44 11.13
CA ALA A 10 6.42 -3.15 12.50
C ALA A 10 6.96 -1.72 12.65
N ILE A 11 7.86 -1.29 11.76
CA ILE A 11 8.41 0.08 11.75
C ILE A 11 7.29 1.09 11.45
N GLY A 12 6.42 0.78 10.47
CA GLY A 12 5.25 1.59 10.13
C GLY A 12 4.25 1.74 11.28
N ALA A 13 4.09 0.71 12.11
CA ALA A 13 3.26 0.75 13.31
C ALA A 13 3.79 1.76 14.32
N ARG A 14 5.10 1.72 14.62
CA ARG A 14 5.76 2.63 15.56
C ARG A 14 5.65 4.08 15.09
N LEU A 15 5.82 4.32 13.80
CA LEU A 15 5.61 5.64 13.18
C LEU A 15 4.16 6.12 13.27
N TYR A 16 3.19 5.24 12.98
CA TYR A 16 1.77 5.58 13.03
C TYR A 16 1.28 5.88 14.45
N ASN A 17 1.81 5.16 15.45
CA ASN A 17 1.54 5.39 16.86
C ASN A 17 2.31 6.58 17.44
N HIS A 18 3.14 7.27 16.63
CA HIS A 18 4.05 8.32 17.07
C HIS A 18 5.03 7.88 18.18
N GLU A 19 5.36 6.57 18.25
CA GLU A 19 6.37 6.03 19.16
C GLU A 19 7.79 6.46 18.76
N ILE A 20 8.01 6.68 17.46
CA ILE A 20 9.23 7.25 16.90
C ILE A 20 8.89 8.37 15.92
N THR A 21 9.72 9.40 15.87
CA THR A 21 9.56 10.48 14.90
C THR A 21 10.14 10.11 13.54
N HIS A 22 9.77 10.84 12.48
CA HIS A 22 10.34 10.64 11.14
C HIS A 22 11.87 10.74 11.14
N ARG A 23 12.44 11.68 11.90
CA ARG A 23 13.91 11.85 11.98
C ARG A 23 14.57 10.66 12.64
N GLU A 24 14.03 10.19 13.76
CA GLU A 24 14.54 9.00 14.44
C GLU A 24 14.45 7.78 13.54
N ALA A 25 13.34 7.60 12.81
CA ALA A 25 13.22 6.49 11.88
C ALA A 25 14.27 6.53 10.75
N ILE A 26 14.59 7.73 10.24
CA ILE A 26 15.65 7.91 9.23
C ILE A 26 17.02 7.54 9.78
N ILE A 27 17.31 7.89 11.04
CA ILE A 27 18.62 7.64 11.66
C ILE A 27 18.74 6.17 12.07
N GLU A 28 17.74 5.63 12.78
CA GLU A 28 17.75 4.28 13.36
C GLU A 28 17.67 3.19 12.30
N TYR A 29 16.81 3.39 11.28
CA TYR A 29 16.58 2.41 10.23
C TYR A 29 17.24 2.78 8.90
N GLU A 30 17.97 3.89 8.83
CA GLU A 30 18.63 4.36 7.61
C GLU A 30 17.66 4.42 6.40
N ILE A 31 16.38 4.74 6.64
CA ILE A 31 15.36 4.79 5.60
C ILE A 31 15.12 6.21 5.12
N SER A 32 14.70 6.37 3.86
CA SER A 32 14.33 7.67 3.33
C SER A 32 12.96 8.13 3.85
N SER A 33 12.72 9.45 3.86
CA SER A 33 11.40 10.02 4.20
C SER A 33 10.27 9.46 3.32
N SER A 34 10.55 9.17 2.05
CA SER A 34 9.61 8.49 1.15
C SER A 34 9.32 7.02 1.54
N SER A 35 10.26 6.34 2.19
CA SER A 35 10.08 4.97 2.68
C SER A 35 9.18 4.94 3.92
N ILE A 36 9.23 5.97 4.76
CA ILE A 36 8.39 6.12 5.95
C ILE A 36 6.91 6.07 5.58
N ASP A 37 6.49 6.84 4.57
CA ASP A 37 5.09 6.86 4.13
C ASP A 37 4.65 5.48 3.61
N ASN A 38 5.52 4.80 2.85
CA ASN A 38 5.28 3.43 2.39
C ASN A 38 5.13 2.44 3.56
N TYR A 39 5.90 2.58 4.64
CA TYR A 39 5.86 1.69 5.79
C TYR A 39 4.57 1.91 6.59
N ILE A 40 4.17 3.17 6.81
CA ILE A 40 2.88 3.52 7.43
C ILE A 40 1.73 2.96 6.57
N ARG A 41 1.83 3.05 5.23
CA ARG A 41 0.84 2.50 4.30
C ARG A 41 0.79 0.98 4.35
N ALA A 42 1.93 0.31 4.46
CA ALA A 42 2.01 -1.14 4.62
C ALA A 42 1.34 -1.59 5.93
N TYR A 43 1.59 -0.87 7.03
CA TYR A 43 0.92 -1.09 8.31
C TYR A 43 -0.60 -0.94 8.20
N LYS A 44 -1.07 0.18 7.64
CA LYS A 44 -2.51 0.43 7.43
C LYS A 44 -3.16 -0.67 6.59
N ARG A 45 -2.50 -1.10 5.50
CA ARG A 45 -2.97 -2.19 4.65
C ARG A 45 -3.05 -3.52 5.40
N SER A 46 -2.05 -3.84 6.23
CA SER A 46 -2.03 -5.04 7.06
C SER A 46 -3.16 -5.07 8.08
N LYS A 47 -3.55 -3.91 8.61
CA LYS A 47 -4.68 -3.75 9.54
C LYS A 47 -6.04 -3.54 8.87
N GLY A 48 -6.11 -3.48 7.53
CA GLY A 48 -7.34 -3.20 6.80
C GLY A 48 -7.85 -1.75 6.95
N ILE A 49 -7.01 -0.83 7.43
CA ILE A 49 -7.38 0.58 7.59
C ILE A 49 -7.47 1.20 6.19
N PRO A 50 -8.61 1.81 5.82
CA PRO A 50 -8.76 2.45 4.52
C PRO A 50 -7.75 3.61 4.42
N ILE A 51 -6.79 3.46 3.52
CA ILE A 51 -5.89 4.54 3.16
C ILE A 51 -6.70 5.43 2.24
N ASN A 52 -7.18 6.58 2.73
CA ASN A 52 -8.05 7.52 2.00
C ASN A 52 -7.35 8.24 0.82
N SER A 53 -6.38 7.58 0.19
CA SER A 53 -5.94 7.91 -1.15
C SER A 53 -7.04 7.51 -2.13
N PRO A 54 -7.39 8.36 -3.12
CA PRO A 54 -8.33 7.99 -4.17
C PRO A 54 -7.88 6.66 -4.81
N PRO A 55 -8.82 5.82 -5.29
CA PRO A 55 -8.52 4.48 -5.76
C PRO A 55 -7.68 4.55 -7.05
N SER A 56 -6.36 4.66 -6.91
CA SER A 56 -5.43 4.43 -8.00
C SER A 56 -5.42 2.93 -8.29
N VAL A 57 -6.31 2.56 -9.20
CA VAL A 57 -6.24 1.45 -10.15
C VAL A 57 -5.82 0.11 -9.55
N LYS A 58 -6.82 -0.72 -9.24
CA LYS A 58 -6.65 -2.18 -9.17
C LYS A 58 -6.14 -2.65 -10.54
N GLN A 59 -4.84 -2.81 -10.69
CA GLN A 59 -4.26 -3.52 -11.83
C GLN A 59 -4.56 -5.02 -11.65
N SER A 60 -5.09 -5.60 -12.73
CA SER A 60 -5.44 -7.01 -12.95
C SER A 60 -6.54 -7.61 -12.07
N SER A 61 -7.79 -7.30 -12.39
CA SER A 61 -8.81 -8.37 -12.51
C SER A 61 -8.97 -8.65 -14.01
N PRO A 62 -8.86 -9.90 -14.49
CA PRO A 62 -9.02 -10.18 -15.92
C PRO A 62 -10.47 -9.86 -16.32
N LYS A 63 -10.64 -8.98 -17.31
CA LYS A 63 -11.95 -8.74 -17.92
C LYS A 63 -12.43 -10.06 -18.53
N PRO A 64 -13.69 -10.49 -18.29
CA PRO A 64 -14.22 -11.63 -19.02
C PRO A 64 -14.27 -11.28 -20.52
N PRO A 65 -13.97 -12.25 -21.42
CA PRO A 65 -14.06 -12.01 -22.84
C PRO A 65 -15.52 -11.67 -23.18
N LYS A 66 -15.73 -10.55 -23.88
CA LYS A 66 -17.01 -10.25 -24.52
C LYS A 66 -17.26 -11.35 -25.54
N ARG A 67 -18.08 -12.33 -25.15
CA ARG A 67 -18.57 -13.37 -26.02
C ARG A 67 -19.64 -12.74 -26.91
N SER A 68 -19.35 -12.77 -28.20
CA SER A 68 -20.17 -12.35 -29.33
C SER A 68 -21.57 -12.98 -29.31
N SER A 69 -22.58 -12.21 -29.72
CA SER A 69 -23.62 -12.64 -30.67
C SER A 69 -24.48 -11.43 -31.05
N ASP A 70 -24.25 -10.91 -32.25
CA ASP A 70 -25.22 -10.91 -33.34
C ASP A 70 -26.70 -11.07 -32.92
N MET A 71 -27.47 -10.00 -33.07
CA MET A 71 -28.89 -10.07 -33.41
C MET A 71 -29.24 -8.88 -34.29
N ASP A 72 -29.17 -9.11 -35.60
CA ASP A 72 -30.04 -8.49 -36.58
C ASP A 72 -31.49 -8.55 -36.11
N ILE A 73 -32.22 -7.44 -36.21
CA ILE A 73 -33.68 -7.43 -36.32
C ILE A 73 -34.07 -6.25 -37.22
N GLU A 74 -34.58 -6.67 -38.39
CA GLU A 74 -35.43 -6.08 -39.43
C GLU A 74 -35.82 -4.60 -39.35
#